data_AF-A1ZDS9-F1
#
_entry.id   AF-A1ZDS9-F1
#
_cell.length_a   1.000
_cell.length_b   1.000
_cell.length_c   1.000
_cell.angle_alpha   90.00
_cell.angle_beta   90.00
_cell.angle_gamma   90.00
#
_symmetry.space_group_name_H-M   'P 1'
#
loop_
_entity.id
_entity.type
_entity.pdbx_description
1 polymer ?
#
loop_
_entity_poly.entity_id
_entity_poly.type
_entity_poly.pdbx_seq_one_letter_code
_entity_poly.pdbx_strand_id
1 'polypeptide(L)'
;MKTKKTIFIVCLTAIFSWLVIGCGEKKEQSASDRAQEFSNRLIKVINEFENERTQALEVITISNARMGKDMSSSNMSAKKKADNYERDWKKIAVSVKAMEAKFNAIEQSSKAYFNQLYSINESISSDDLRKKEFSKNTALKKNWDKVYQKAQQDMRNIKTVLEEGNDLHKVLISSVMRSKITDNVSQMHNISSRARKVVKELSSFSVESKKILQGGFTSYRTPKNKATESTNQHRKNQETSGEQPDPTPKVNNDAPLIEVLSNEINASSYLSTDGFVYKPANVNDNDLKTWWSPKRDDFSTNWLQVIFDSAEPIRAIEVHGGSHYPDYPKHGDIFRMNHRVKTATLEFSDGSKETIRLKDIDAVQEFQFRPRNTRYIILKVKTWYPSERWKDICVSHFKAFK
;
A
#
# COMPACT_ATOMS: atom_id res chain seq x y z
N MET A 1 58.81 51.48 -2.28
CA MET A 1 58.66 51.53 -0.81
C MET A 1 57.22 51.90 -0.47
N LYS A 2 56.60 51.16 0.46
CA LYS A 2 55.36 51.46 1.21
C LYS A 2 54.02 51.34 0.43
N THR A 3 53.32 50.20 0.51
CA THR A 3 52.35 49.68 1.53
C THR A 3 50.90 49.98 1.14
N LYS A 4 50.05 48.95 0.90
CA LYS A 4 49.10 48.31 1.85
C LYS A 4 48.08 49.32 2.42
N LYS A 5 46.78 49.07 2.60
CA LYS A 5 45.79 47.97 2.49
C LYS A 5 44.58 48.51 3.32
N THR A 6 43.37 47.96 3.18
CA THR A 6 42.35 47.88 4.26
C THR A 6 41.55 49.20 4.54
N ILE A 7 40.24 49.31 4.81
CA ILE A 7 38.98 48.50 4.81
C ILE A 7 37.95 49.26 5.73
N PHE A 8 36.65 48.94 5.63
CA PHE A 8 35.53 49.09 6.62
C PHE A 8 34.77 50.45 6.77
N ILE A 9 33.49 50.43 6.31
CA ILE A 9 32.20 50.73 7.00
C ILE A 9 31.88 52.16 7.52
N VAL A 10 30.66 52.67 7.24
CA VAL A 10 29.51 52.91 8.17
C VAL A 10 28.30 53.51 7.42
N CYS A 11 27.13 52.92 7.71
CA CYS A 11 25.73 53.34 7.68
C CYS A 11 25.34 54.82 7.41
N LEU A 12 24.17 55.05 6.78
CA LEU A 12 22.95 55.58 7.44
C LEU A 12 21.79 55.84 6.45
N THR A 13 20.66 55.19 6.72
CA THR A 13 19.27 55.71 6.75
C THR A 13 18.56 56.22 5.50
N ALA A 14 17.49 55.52 5.13
CA ALA A 14 16.21 56.15 4.80
C ALA A 14 15.12 55.53 5.68
N ILE A 15 14.63 56.38 6.57
CA ILE A 15 13.53 56.23 7.51
C ILE A 15 12.23 55.95 6.72
N PHE A 16 11.47 54.93 7.11
CA PHE A 16 10.03 54.92 6.91
C PHE A 16 9.36 54.46 8.20
N SER A 17 8.94 55.44 9.00
CA SER A 17 8.21 55.24 10.23
C SER A 17 6.74 54.96 9.93
N TRP A 18 6.32 53.76 10.33
CA TRP A 18 5.10 53.44 11.08
C TRP A 18 3.75 54.00 10.61
N LEU A 19 2.89 53.06 10.21
CA LEU A 19 1.51 52.99 10.70
C LEU A 19 1.20 51.51 11.00
N VAL A 20 1.17 51.19 12.29
CA VAL A 20 0.65 49.92 12.83
C VAL A 20 -0.74 50.20 13.36
N ILE A 21 -1.78 49.64 12.74
CA ILE A 21 -3.01 49.23 13.45
C ILE A 21 -3.54 47.95 12.79
N GLY A 22 -3.50 46.85 13.55
CA GLY A 22 -4.52 45.80 13.50
C GLY A 22 -4.35 44.67 12.50
N CYS A 23 -3.51 43.70 12.81
CA CYS A 23 -3.80 42.25 12.73
C CYS A 23 -2.58 41.51 13.29
N GLY A 24 -2.79 40.55 14.20
CA GLY A 24 -1.72 39.83 14.90
C GLY A 24 -0.66 39.31 13.91
N GLU A 25 0.60 39.65 14.17
CA GLU A 25 1.76 39.10 13.48
C GLU A 25 1.72 37.57 13.60
N LYS A 26 1.22 36.90 12.56
CA LYS A 26 1.59 35.51 12.32
C LYS A 26 3.06 35.54 11.96
N LYS A 27 3.94 35.17 12.91
CA LYS A 27 5.35 34.90 12.62
C LYS A 27 5.43 34.05 11.36
N GLU A 28 6.11 34.55 10.34
CA GLU A 28 6.30 33.84 9.09
C GLU A 28 7.06 32.53 9.39
N GLN A 29 6.43 31.39 9.11
CA GLN A 29 7.00 30.08 9.40
C GLN A 29 8.11 29.78 8.40
N SER A 30 9.30 29.38 8.88
CA SER A 30 10.44 29.14 8.00
C SER A 30 10.20 27.94 7.07
N ALA A 31 10.94 27.87 5.95
CA ALA A 31 10.89 26.71 5.06
C ALA A 31 11.30 25.41 5.78
N SER A 32 12.23 25.51 6.74
CA SER A 32 12.64 24.39 7.59
C SER A 32 11.50 23.92 8.50
N ASP A 33 10.77 24.84 9.13
CA ASP A 33 9.64 24.51 10.00
C ASP A 33 8.52 23.83 9.22
N ARG A 34 8.23 24.31 8.00
CA ARG A 34 7.26 23.68 7.09
C ARG A 34 7.70 22.27 6.67
N ALA A 35 8.98 22.05 6.38
CA ALA A 35 9.49 20.72 6.05
C ALA A 35 9.42 19.75 7.24
N GLN A 36 9.72 20.23 8.45
CA GLN A 36 9.62 19.43 9.68
C GLN A 36 8.18 19.04 10.01
N GLU A 37 7.18 19.85 9.64
CA GLU A 37 5.78 19.55 9.89
C GLU A 37 5.34 18.21 9.27
N PHE A 38 5.81 17.87 8.07
CA PHE A 38 5.51 16.59 7.43
C PHE A 38 6.09 15.40 8.19
N SER A 39 7.33 15.52 8.67
CA SER A 39 7.97 14.49 9.49
C SER A 39 7.25 14.32 10.83
N ASN A 40 6.95 15.44 11.51
CA ASN A 40 6.24 15.45 12.78
C ASN A 40 4.83 14.84 12.65
N ARG A 41 4.12 15.16 11.57
CA ARG A 41 2.80 14.59 11.28
C ARG A 41 2.89 13.08 11.06
N LEU A 42 3.90 12.59 10.34
CA LEU A 42 4.10 11.16 10.12
C LEU A 42 4.44 10.42 11.41
N ILE A 43 5.37 10.97 12.20
CA ILE A 43 5.72 10.40 13.51
C ILE A 43 4.52 10.38 14.45
N LYS A 44 3.70 11.45 14.44
CA LYS A 44 2.48 11.54 15.24
C LYS A 44 1.50 10.41 14.91
N VAL A 45 1.18 10.19 13.63
CA VAL A 45 0.22 9.12 13.26
C VAL A 45 0.78 7.71 13.53
N ILE A 46 2.10 7.52 13.45
CA ILE A 46 2.75 6.26 13.88
C ILE A 46 2.57 6.05 15.40
N ASN A 47 2.73 7.10 16.21
CA ASN A 47 2.51 7.02 17.66
C ASN A 47 1.05 6.73 18.00
N GLU A 48 0.10 7.37 17.31
CA GLU A 48 -1.32 7.10 17.50
C GLU A 48 -1.67 5.65 17.15
N PHE A 49 -1.11 5.11 16.07
CA PHE A 49 -1.25 3.70 15.72
C PHE A 49 -0.68 2.77 16.81
N GLU A 50 0.53 3.05 17.31
CA GLU A 50 1.15 2.23 18.35
C GLU A 50 0.35 2.22 19.66
N ASN A 51 -0.27 3.36 20.00
CA ASN A 51 -1.16 3.47 21.15
C ASN A 51 -2.41 2.59 20.96
N GLU A 52 -3.11 2.71 19.83
CA GLU A 52 -4.29 1.87 19.55
C GLU A 52 -3.94 0.39 19.44
N ARG A 53 -2.78 0.05 18.86
CA ARG A 53 -2.27 -1.33 18.79
C ARG A 53 -2.05 -1.92 20.18
N THR A 54 -1.51 -1.12 21.10
CA THR A 54 -1.29 -1.53 22.49
C THR A 54 -2.62 -1.76 23.21
N GLN A 55 -3.59 -0.86 23.04
CA GLN A 55 -4.94 -1.03 23.58
C GLN A 55 -5.62 -2.28 23.01
N ALA A 56 -5.52 -2.52 21.69
CA ALA A 56 -6.05 -3.72 21.05
C ALA A 56 -5.42 -5.00 21.60
N LEU A 57 -4.10 -5.00 21.80
CA LEU A 57 -3.39 -6.13 22.40
C LEU A 57 -3.88 -6.42 23.83
N GLU A 58 -4.11 -5.39 24.63
CA GLU A 58 -4.65 -5.50 25.97
C GLU A 58 -6.08 -6.07 25.96
N VAL A 59 -6.97 -5.51 25.14
CA VAL A 59 -8.34 -5.99 24.96
C VAL A 59 -8.36 -7.45 24.53
N ILE A 60 -7.53 -7.84 23.55
CA ILE A 60 -7.40 -9.24 23.11
C ILE A 60 -6.94 -10.14 24.25
N THR A 61 -5.95 -9.70 25.03
CA THR A 61 -5.39 -10.49 26.13
C THR A 61 -6.43 -10.71 27.23
N ILE A 62 -7.13 -9.65 27.64
CA ILE A 62 -8.17 -9.71 28.69
C ILE A 62 -9.37 -10.53 28.22
N SER A 63 -9.87 -10.27 27.01
CA SER A 63 -11.00 -10.99 26.42
C SER A 63 -10.68 -12.48 26.27
N ASN A 64 -9.49 -12.84 25.78
CA ASN A 64 -9.09 -14.25 25.64
C ASN A 64 -9.06 -14.98 26.98
N ALA A 65 -8.52 -14.34 28.04
CA ALA A 65 -8.51 -14.92 29.38
C ALA A 65 -9.93 -15.16 29.93
N ARG A 66 -10.83 -14.18 29.73
CA ARG A 66 -12.24 -14.28 30.15
C ARG A 66 -12.99 -15.37 29.37
N MET A 67 -12.89 -15.36 28.05
CA MET A 67 -13.51 -16.38 27.19
C MET A 67 -13.01 -17.79 27.54
N GLY A 68 -11.72 -17.96 27.80
CA GLY A 68 -11.14 -19.24 28.28
C GLY A 68 -11.76 -19.73 29.60
N LYS A 69 -11.89 -18.83 30.59
CA LYS A 69 -12.51 -19.13 31.88
C LYS A 69 -14.00 -19.49 31.72
N ASP A 70 -14.72 -18.72 30.93
CA ASP A 70 -16.16 -18.90 30.72
C ASP A 70 -16.45 -20.22 29.98
N MET A 71 -15.68 -20.53 28.94
CA MET A 71 -15.81 -21.79 28.19
C MET A 71 -15.55 -23.02 29.05
N SER A 72 -14.59 -22.93 29.97
CA SER A 72 -14.20 -24.02 30.87
C SER A 72 -15.11 -24.16 32.10
N SER A 73 -16.02 -23.21 32.34
CA SER A 73 -16.90 -23.24 33.51
C SER A 73 -17.95 -24.37 33.42
N SER A 74 -18.00 -25.24 34.43
CA SER A 74 -19.03 -26.28 34.57
C SER A 74 -20.41 -25.72 34.95
N ASN A 75 -20.43 -24.56 35.62
CA ASN A 75 -21.66 -23.97 36.18
C ASN A 75 -22.36 -23.01 35.21
N MET A 76 -21.83 -22.85 33.99
CA MET A 76 -22.34 -21.92 32.99
C MET A 76 -23.09 -22.67 31.89
N SER A 77 -24.33 -22.23 31.60
CA SER A 77 -25.12 -22.80 30.51
C SER A 77 -24.47 -22.53 29.14
N ALA A 78 -24.77 -23.39 28.17
CA ALA A 78 -24.26 -23.26 26.81
C ALA A 78 -24.58 -21.87 26.21
N LYS A 79 -25.82 -21.41 26.38
CA LYS A 79 -26.25 -20.07 25.95
C LYS A 79 -25.37 -18.97 26.56
N LYS A 80 -25.13 -19.03 27.87
CA LYS A 80 -24.35 -18.00 28.56
C LYS A 80 -22.89 -17.97 28.08
N LYS A 81 -22.29 -19.12 27.77
CA LYS A 81 -20.95 -19.20 27.17
C LYS A 81 -20.89 -18.52 25.81
N ALA A 82 -21.88 -18.78 24.94
CA ALA A 82 -21.97 -18.15 23.63
C ALA A 82 -22.18 -16.62 23.72
N ASP A 83 -23.09 -16.18 24.61
CA ASP A 83 -23.34 -14.75 24.86
C ASP A 83 -22.09 -14.02 25.39
N ASN A 84 -21.29 -14.68 26.24
CA ASN A 84 -20.04 -14.12 26.77
C ASN A 84 -18.97 -14.04 25.67
N TYR A 85 -18.83 -15.08 24.85
CA TYR A 85 -17.94 -15.07 23.68
C TYR A 85 -18.26 -13.92 22.73
N GLU A 86 -19.53 -13.78 22.33
CA GLU A 86 -19.98 -12.72 21.42
C GLU A 86 -19.60 -11.33 21.95
N ARG A 87 -19.87 -11.09 23.24
CA ARG A 87 -19.59 -9.81 23.88
C ARG A 87 -18.10 -9.47 23.85
N ASP A 88 -17.25 -10.42 24.20
CA ASP A 88 -15.81 -10.19 24.27
C ASP A 88 -15.16 -10.16 22.88
N TRP A 89 -15.70 -10.93 21.93
CA TRP A 89 -15.30 -10.86 20.52
C TRP A 89 -15.65 -9.52 19.88
N LYS A 90 -16.85 -8.99 20.14
CA LYS A 90 -17.26 -7.65 19.69
C LYS A 90 -16.30 -6.55 20.20
N LYS A 91 -15.83 -6.65 21.44
CA LYS A 91 -14.81 -5.70 21.97
C LYS A 91 -13.50 -5.80 21.22
N ILE A 92 -13.03 -7.01 20.94
CA ILE A 92 -11.83 -7.24 20.14
C ILE A 92 -11.98 -6.60 18.75
N ALA A 93 -13.10 -6.88 18.06
CA ALA A 93 -13.37 -6.33 16.73
C ALA A 93 -13.41 -4.79 16.72
N VAL A 94 -14.06 -4.17 17.71
CA VAL A 94 -14.09 -2.70 17.85
C VAL A 94 -12.68 -2.13 18.05
N SER A 95 -11.87 -2.72 18.91
CA SER A 95 -10.52 -2.22 19.19
C SER A 95 -9.57 -2.42 18.00
N VAL A 96 -9.65 -3.56 17.30
CA VAL A 96 -8.88 -3.78 16.07
C VAL A 96 -9.29 -2.80 14.97
N LYS A 97 -10.58 -2.46 14.85
CA LYS A 97 -11.07 -1.46 13.90
C LYS A 97 -10.53 -0.05 14.20
N ALA A 98 -10.42 0.32 15.47
CA ALA A 98 -9.80 1.58 15.88
C ALA A 98 -8.30 1.63 15.51
N MET A 99 -7.57 0.55 15.78
CA MET A 99 -6.17 0.37 15.36
C MET A 99 -6.03 0.47 13.84
N GLU A 100 -6.90 -0.18 13.07
CA GLU A 100 -6.90 -0.10 11.60
C GLU A 100 -7.09 1.33 11.10
N ALA A 101 -8.02 2.08 11.68
CA ALA A 101 -8.25 3.47 11.29
C ALA A 101 -6.98 4.33 11.44
N LYS A 102 -6.19 4.09 12.50
CA LYS A 102 -4.89 4.76 12.68
C LYS A 102 -3.83 4.27 11.70
N PHE A 103 -3.82 2.97 11.38
CA PHE A 103 -2.92 2.43 10.36
C PHE A 103 -3.18 3.07 8.99
N ASN A 104 -4.43 3.23 8.60
CA ASN A 104 -4.79 3.86 7.32
C ASN A 104 -4.38 5.34 7.26
N ALA A 105 -4.40 6.06 8.39
CA ALA A 105 -3.93 7.44 8.46
C ALA A 105 -2.40 7.59 8.20
N ILE A 106 -1.62 6.53 8.48
CA ILE A 106 -0.17 6.52 8.22
C ILE A 106 0.11 6.56 6.71
N GLU A 107 -0.72 5.89 5.91
CA GLU A 107 -0.57 5.89 4.45
C GLU A 107 -0.57 7.31 3.89
N GLN A 108 -1.63 8.06 4.19
CA GLN A 108 -1.80 9.44 3.73
C GLN A 108 -0.67 10.36 4.21
N SER A 109 -0.28 10.22 5.49
CA SER A 109 0.79 11.02 6.07
C SER A 109 2.15 10.71 5.44
N SER A 110 2.41 9.43 5.14
CA SER A 110 3.64 9.00 4.47
C SER A 110 3.71 9.45 3.01
N LYS A 111 2.59 9.36 2.27
CA LYS A 111 2.46 9.90 0.91
C LYS A 111 2.80 11.40 0.90
N ALA A 112 2.25 12.18 1.82
CA ALA A 112 2.54 13.61 1.96
C ALA A 112 4.03 13.88 2.27
N TYR A 113 4.62 13.13 3.21
CA TYR A 113 6.04 13.23 3.57
C TYR A 113 6.97 13.00 2.37
N PHE A 114 6.79 11.90 1.63
CA PHE A 114 7.65 11.59 0.49
C PHE A 114 7.42 12.54 -0.69
N ASN A 115 6.19 12.97 -0.94
CA ASN A 115 5.92 13.99 -1.96
C ASN A 115 6.66 15.29 -1.65
N GLN A 116 6.72 15.70 -0.37
CA GLN A 116 7.47 16.89 0.03
C GLN A 116 8.99 16.71 -0.18
N LEU A 117 9.55 15.52 0.11
CA LEU A 117 10.96 15.23 -0.17
C LEU A 117 11.29 15.34 -1.66
N TYR A 118 10.43 14.81 -2.53
CA TYR A 118 10.64 14.90 -3.97
C TYR A 118 10.47 16.33 -4.50
N SER A 119 9.49 17.09 -3.99
CA SER A 119 9.30 18.50 -4.34
C SER A 119 10.52 19.36 -3.96
N ILE A 120 11.06 19.17 -2.76
CA ILE A 120 12.31 19.84 -2.34
C ILE A 120 13.45 19.43 -3.27
N ASN A 121 13.58 18.15 -3.60
CA ASN A 121 14.62 17.65 -4.49
C ASN A 121 14.54 18.29 -5.89
N GLU A 122 13.35 18.43 -6.46
CA GLU A 122 13.13 19.09 -7.77
C GLU A 122 13.51 20.57 -7.76
N SER A 123 13.38 21.24 -6.61
CA SER A 123 13.79 22.65 -6.47
C SER A 123 15.32 22.86 -6.41
N ILE A 124 16.11 21.79 -6.30
CA ILE A 124 17.58 21.88 -6.23
C ILE A 124 18.13 22.22 -7.62
N SER A 125 18.73 23.42 -7.74
CA SER A 125 19.31 23.89 -9.01
C SER A 125 20.57 23.12 -9.42
N SER A 126 21.37 22.64 -8.47
CA SER A 126 22.57 21.84 -8.78
C SER A 126 22.18 20.41 -9.17
N ASP A 127 22.53 20.03 -10.40
CA ASP A 127 22.22 18.70 -10.94
C ASP A 127 22.86 17.56 -10.13
N ASP A 128 24.11 17.73 -9.67
CA ASP A 128 24.80 16.72 -8.86
C ASP A 128 24.12 16.54 -7.50
N LEU A 129 23.83 17.65 -6.81
CA LEU A 129 23.14 17.61 -5.52
C LEU A 129 21.74 17.02 -5.66
N ARG A 130 21.00 17.40 -6.71
CA ARG A 130 19.66 16.88 -7.00
C ARG A 130 19.68 15.36 -7.23
N LYS A 131 20.65 14.82 -7.97
CA LYS A 131 20.79 13.37 -8.19
C LYS A 131 21.13 12.63 -6.90
N LYS A 132 22.01 13.21 -6.08
CA LYS A 132 22.43 12.63 -4.80
C LYS A 132 21.29 12.58 -3.79
N GLU A 133 20.54 13.68 -3.63
CA GLU A 133 19.38 13.73 -2.74
C GLU A 133 18.23 12.85 -3.25
N PHE A 134 18.00 12.80 -4.57
CA PHE A 134 17.03 11.88 -5.16
C PHE A 134 17.34 10.43 -4.78
N SER A 135 18.59 10.00 -4.93
CA SER A 135 19.02 8.63 -4.59
C SER A 135 18.79 8.29 -3.12
N LYS A 136 19.01 9.24 -2.21
CA LYS A 136 18.72 9.08 -0.77
C LYS A 136 17.22 8.94 -0.52
N ASN A 137 16.41 9.80 -1.14
CA ASN A 137 14.95 9.78 -1.02
C ASN A 137 14.36 8.46 -1.56
N THR A 138 14.87 7.95 -2.68
CA THR A 138 14.48 6.66 -3.25
C THR A 138 14.84 5.50 -2.31
N ALA A 139 16.05 5.50 -1.73
CA ALA A 139 16.45 4.47 -0.77
C ALA A 139 15.59 4.51 0.51
N LEU A 140 15.27 5.71 1.00
CA LEU A 140 14.38 5.90 2.15
C LEU A 140 12.98 5.37 1.85
N LYS A 141 12.40 5.71 0.69
CA LYS A 141 11.08 5.24 0.25
C LYS A 141 11.04 3.73 0.11
N LYS A 142 12.06 3.13 -0.49
CA LYS A 142 12.16 1.67 -0.64
C LYS A 142 12.13 0.94 0.71
N ASN A 143 12.86 1.46 1.72
CA ASN A 143 12.86 0.88 3.06
C ASN A 143 11.51 1.07 3.75
N TRP A 144 10.92 2.25 3.64
CA TRP A 144 9.58 2.53 4.15
C TRP A 144 8.55 1.57 3.57
N ASP A 145 8.53 1.41 2.25
CA ASP A 145 7.57 0.56 1.54
C ASP A 145 7.67 -0.89 1.97
N LYS A 146 8.89 -1.42 2.15
CA LYS A 146 9.09 -2.77 2.65
C LYS A 146 8.46 -2.99 4.03
N VAL A 147 8.69 -2.04 4.95
CA VAL A 147 8.15 -2.10 6.32
C VAL A 147 6.62 -1.95 6.31
N TYR A 148 6.12 -1.02 5.50
CA TYR A 148 4.69 -0.74 5.36
C TYR A 148 3.91 -1.91 4.73
N GLN A 149 4.43 -2.52 3.64
CA GLN A 149 3.82 -3.68 2.99
C GLN A 149 3.70 -4.88 3.93
N LYS A 150 4.72 -5.14 4.76
CA LYS A 150 4.65 -6.20 5.77
C LYS A 150 3.54 -5.92 6.78
N ALA A 151 3.44 -4.68 7.27
CA ALA A 151 2.38 -4.29 8.19
C ALA A 151 0.98 -4.37 7.55
N GLN A 152 0.84 -4.00 6.27
CA GLN A 152 -0.41 -4.21 5.52
C GLN A 152 -0.81 -5.69 5.45
N GLN A 153 0.14 -6.60 5.25
CA GLN A 153 -0.14 -8.04 5.29
C GLN A 153 -0.60 -8.48 6.68
N ASP A 154 0.02 -7.97 7.75
CA ASP A 154 -0.40 -8.27 9.12
C ASP A 154 -1.79 -7.70 9.42
N MET A 155 -2.11 -6.52 8.89
CA MET A 155 -3.46 -5.95 8.95
C MET A 155 -4.51 -6.78 8.18
N ARG A 156 -4.15 -7.40 7.06
CA ARG A 156 -5.03 -8.38 6.38
C ARG A 156 -5.20 -9.65 7.22
N ASN A 157 -4.12 -10.16 7.77
CA ASN A 157 -4.15 -11.38 8.60
C ASN A 157 -5.06 -11.21 9.83
N ILE A 158 -5.04 -10.04 10.50
CA ILE A 158 -5.93 -9.81 11.65
C ILE A 158 -7.41 -9.73 11.22
N LYS A 159 -7.73 -9.18 10.03
CA LYS A 159 -9.10 -9.18 9.49
C LYS A 159 -9.61 -10.61 9.27
N THR A 160 -8.81 -11.47 8.66
CA THR A 160 -9.16 -12.89 8.50
C THR A 160 -9.41 -13.55 9.85
N VAL A 161 -8.60 -13.28 10.87
CA VAL A 161 -8.82 -13.81 12.22
C VAL A 161 -10.13 -13.28 12.83
N LEU A 162 -10.50 -12.01 12.58
CA LEU A 162 -11.78 -11.45 13.01
C LEU A 162 -12.98 -12.15 12.38
N GLU A 163 -12.91 -12.45 11.08
CA GLU A 163 -13.92 -13.19 10.33
C GLU A 163 -14.08 -14.61 10.87
N GLU A 164 -12.97 -15.32 11.09
CA GLU A 164 -12.99 -16.67 11.66
C GLU A 164 -13.65 -16.71 13.05
N GLY A 165 -13.44 -15.70 13.90
CA GLY A 165 -14.13 -15.66 15.19
C GLY A 165 -15.61 -15.29 15.07
N ASN A 166 -16.01 -14.51 14.06
CA ASN A 166 -17.43 -14.32 13.74
C ASN A 166 -18.07 -15.64 13.30
N ASP A 167 -17.36 -16.47 12.55
CA ASP A 167 -17.84 -17.79 12.16
C ASP A 167 -17.88 -18.76 13.34
N LEU A 168 -16.88 -18.72 14.22
CA LEU A 168 -16.91 -19.47 15.48
C LEU A 168 -18.13 -19.08 16.33
N HIS A 169 -18.49 -17.80 16.39
CA HIS A 169 -19.72 -17.37 17.08
C HIS A 169 -20.98 -18.08 16.53
N LYS A 170 -21.11 -18.18 15.19
CA LYS A 170 -22.23 -18.90 14.56
C LYS A 170 -22.22 -20.39 14.93
N VAL A 171 -21.04 -21.01 14.96
CA VAL A 171 -20.87 -22.40 15.41
C VAL A 171 -21.29 -22.56 16.87
N LEU A 172 -20.92 -21.61 17.74
CA LEU A 172 -21.32 -21.61 19.15
C LEU A 172 -22.85 -21.50 19.29
N ILE A 173 -23.52 -20.64 18.51
CA ILE A 173 -24.99 -20.55 18.49
C ILE A 173 -25.61 -21.90 18.08
N SER A 174 -25.10 -22.54 17.03
CA SER A 174 -25.55 -23.88 16.61
C SER A 174 -25.31 -24.93 17.70
N SER A 175 -24.19 -24.84 18.43
CA SER A 175 -23.89 -25.70 19.56
C SER A 175 -24.79 -25.45 20.78
N VAL A 176 -25.31 -24.25 20.98
CA VAL A 176 -26.35 -23.97 21.99
C VAL A 176 -27.61 -24.77 21.68
N MET A 177 -28.05 -24.84 20.42
CA MET A 177 -29.23 -25.62 20.02
C MET A 177 -29.04 -27.13 20.25
N ARG A 178 -27.79 -27.61 20.19
CA ARG A 178 -27.43 -29.03 20.36
C ARG A 178 -26.96 -29.38 21.77
N SER A 179 -26.86 -28.40 22.67
CA SER A 179 -26.28 -28.56 24.02
C SER A 179 -24.86 -29.15 24.06
N LYS A 180 -24.02 -28.90 23.03
CA LYS A 180 -22.64 -29.42 22.90
C LYS A 180 -21.64 -28.33 22.51
N ILE A 181 -21.13 -27.57 23.50
CA ILE A 181 -20.16 -26.47 23.27
C ILE A 181 -18.70 -26.89 23.45
N THR A 182 -18.42 -28.00 24.15
CA THR A 182 -17.06 -28.41 24.54
C THR A 182 -16.10 -28.61 23.36
N ASP A 183 -16.61 -28.98 22.19
CA ASP A 183 -15.79 -29.31 21.01
C ASP A 183 -15.14 -28.07 20.36
N ASN A 184 -15.63 -26.86 20.68
CA ASN A 184 -15.21 -25.62 20.04
C ASN A 184 -14.18 -24.81 20.84
N VAL A 185 -13.81 -25.25 22.04
CA VAL A 185 -12.90 -24.53 22.95
C VAL A 185 -11.48 -24.43 22.36
N SER A 186 -11.01 -25.49 21.70
CA SER A 186 -9.70 -25.50 21.04
C SER A 186 -9.63 -24.49 19.88
N GLN A 187 -10.68 -24.41 19.06
CA GLN A 187 -10.77 -23.45 17.96
C GLN A 187 -10.75 -22.01 18.48
N MET A 188 -11.50 -21.73 19.56
CA MET A 188 -11.50 -20.43 20.22
C MET A 188 -10.09 -19.99 20.67
N HIS A 189 -9.36 -20.90 21.33
CA HIS A 189 -8.00 -20.62 21.78
C HIS A 189 -7.04 -20.38 20.61
N ASN A 190 -7.19 -21.14 19.52
CA ASN A 190 -6.39 -20.96 18.32
C ASN A 190 -6.60 -19.57 17.70
N ILE A 191 -7.86 -19.18 17.45
CA ILE A 191 -8.23 -17.88 16.87
C ILE A 191 -7.71 -16.74 17.74
N SER A 192 -7.94 -16.79 19.06
CA SER A 192 -7.51 -15.75 19.98
C SER A 192 -5.99 -15.65 20.10
N SER A 193 -5.28 -16.77 20.06
CA SER A 193 -3.80 -16.83 20.06
C SER A 193 -3.23 -16.19 18.78
N ARG A 194 -3.83 -16.49 17.61
CA ARG A 194 -3.45 -15.89 16.34
C ARG A 194 -3.70 -14.38 16.32
N ALA A 195 -4.85 -13.91 16.81
CA ALA A 195 -5.14 -12.48 16.93
C ALA A 195 -4.07 -11.76 17.76
N ARG A 196 -3.75 -12.31 18.93
CA ARG A 196 -2.72 -11.77 19.83
C ARG A 196 -1.34 -11.73 19.17
N LYS A 197 -0.96 -12.80 18.46
CA LYS A 197 0.34 -12.90 17.79
C LYS A 197 0.49 -11.82 16.73
N VAL A 198 -0.49 -11.67 15.84
CA VAL A 198 -0.45 -10.68 14.75
C VAL A 198 -0.39 -9.26 15.30
N VAL A 199 -1.25 -8.91 16.27
CA VAL A 199 -1.25 -7.57 16.89
C VAL A 199 0.04 -7.27 17.66
N LYS A 200 0.69 -8.29 18.23
CA LYS A 200 2.01 -8.15 18.85
C LYS A 200 3.10 -7.90 17.81
N GLU A 201 3.10 -8.62 16.69
CA GLU A 201 4.09 -8.49 15.62
C GLU A 201 4.02 -7.13 14.91
N LEU A 202 2.83 -6.52 14.86
CA LEU A 202 2.61 -5.17 14.33
C LEU A 202 3.41 -4.07 15.07
N SER A 203 3.93 -4.30 16.28
CA SER A 203 4.78 -3.30 16.96
C SER A 203 6.10 -3.05 16.22
N SER A 204 6.58 -4.05 15.47
CA SER A 204 7.78 -3.92 14.64
C SER A 204 7.64 -2.81 13.60
N PHE A 205 6.44 -2.60 13.06
CA PHE A 205 6.17 -1.51 12.12
C PHE A 205 6.47 -0.15 12.73
N SER A 206 5.95 0.14 13.93
CA SER A 206 6.15 1.41 14.63
C SER A 206 7.63 1.67 14.95
N VAL A 207 8.35 0.63 15.36
CA VAL A 207 9.77 0.69 15.70
C VAL A 207 10.63 0.95 14.46
N GLU A 208 10.46 0.15 13.41
CA GLU A 208 11.27 0.26 12.19
C GLU A 208 10.96 1.56 11.42
N SER A 209 9.69 1.98 11.37
CA SER A 209 9.29 3.24 10.74
C SER A 209 9.94 4.46 11.41
N LYS A 210 10.02 4.49 12.75
CA LYS A 210 10.71 5.58 13.46
C LYS A 210 12.21 5.59 13.20
N LYS A 211 12.86 4.42 13.16
CA LYS A 211 14.28 4.31 12.82
C LYS A 211 14.58 4.87 11.43
N ILE A 212 13.71 4.54 10.46
CA ILE A 212 13.78 5.06 9.08
C ILE A 212 13.71 6.58 9.08
N LEU A 213 12.75 7.18 9.81
CA LEU A 213 12.53 8.63 9.83
C LEU A 213 13.56 9.43 10.64
N GLN A 214 14.21 8.83 11.63
CA GLN A 214 15.22 9.48 12.47
C GLN A 214 16.63 9.46 11.86
N GLY A 215 16.78 9.03 10.60
CA GLY A 215 18.08 9.02 9.92
C GLY A 215 19.05 7.94 10.42
N GLY A 216 18.53 6.90 11.08
CA GLY A 216 19.30 5.73 11.52
C GLY A 216 19.72 4.83 10.36
N PHE A 217 20.49 5.34 9.39
CA PHE A 217 21.10 4.54 8.34
C PHE A 217 22.43 3.94 8.81
N THR A 218 22.39 2.66 9.16
CA THR A 218 23.41 1.72 8.68
C THR A 218 22.68 0.64 7.88
N SER A 219 23.28 0.21 6.78
CA SER A 219 22.76 -0.80 5.86
C SER A 219 21.94 -1.91 6.54
N TYR A 220 20.73 -2.18 6.05
CA TYR A 220 19.96 -3.35 6.43
C TYR A 220 20.81 -4.62 6.21
N ARG A 221 21.26 -5.24 7.30
CA ARG A 221 21.97 -6.53 7.29
C ARG A 221 20.96 -7.61 7.63
N THR A 222 20.63 -8.45 6.66
CA THR A 222 19.80 -9.65 6.86
C THR A 222 20.45 -10.55 7.93
N PRO A 223 19.71 -11.08 8.92
CA PRO A 223 20.23 -12.08 9.82
C PRO A 223 20.63 -13.34 9.03
N LYS A 224 21.91 -13.72 9.10
CA LYS A 224 22.38 -15.04 8.64
C LYS A 224 21.87 -16.09 9.62
N ASN A 225 20.91 -16.91 9.20
CA ASN A 225 20.67 -18.20 9.85
C ASN A 225 21.72 -19.20 9.36
N LYS A 226 22.55 -19.67 10.30
CA LYS A 226 23.28 -20.93 10.21
C LYS A 226 22.32 -22.06 10.54
N ALA A 227 22.12 -23.00 9.62
CA ALA A 227 21.88 -24.42 9.87
C ALA A 227 21.77 -25.13 8.51
N THR A 228 22.84 -25.75 8.01
CA THR A 228 23.26 -27.17 8.16
C THR A 228 22.85 -27.99 6.93
N GLU A 229 23.87 -28.56 6.30
CA GLU A 229 23.81 -29.56 5.23
C GLU A 229 23.10 -30.84 5.70
N SER A 230 22.34 -31.47 4.80
CA SER A 230 22.25 -32.94 4.68
C SER A 230 21.62 -33.34 3.33
N THR A 231 22.52 -33.70 2.42
CA THR A 231 22.55 -34.92 1.59
C THR A 231 21.29 -35.51 0.96
N ASN A 232 21.37 -35.59 -0.38
CA ASN A 232 20.71 -36.48 -1.35
C ASN A 232 20.45 -37.94 -0.89
N GLN A 233 19.37 -38.58 -1.39
CA GLN A 233 19.43 -39.54 -2.53
C GLN A 233 18.12 -40.35 -2.74
N HIS A 234 17.83 -40.59 -4.04
CA HIS A 234 17.17 -41.76 -4.66
C HIS A 234 15.63 -41.95 -4.46
N ARG A 235 14.83 -42.46 -5.41
CA ARG A 235 15.06 -43.23 -6.66
C ARG A 235 13.81 -43.20 -7.57
N LYS A 236 14.05 -43.40 -8.88
CA LYS A 236 13.13 -43.70 -10.01
C LYS A 236 12.19 -44.90 -9.79
N ASN A 237 11.03 -44.92 -10.47
CA ASN A 237 10.73 -45.91 -11.54
C ASN A 237 9.47 -45.57 -12.37
N GLN A 238 9.53 -46.01 -13.64
CA GLN A 238 8.62 -45.83 -14.79
C GLN A 238 7.64 -47.01 -14.97
N GLU A 239 6.55 -46.79 -15.73
CA GLU A 239 5.93 -47.66 -16.78
C GLU A 239 4.69 -46.90 -17.34
N THR A 240 4.66 -46.33 -18.57
CA THR A 240 4.26 -46.87 -19.92
C THR A 240 2.88 -47.55 -19.94
N SER A 241 1.93 -47.35 -20.87
CA SER A 241 1.91 -47.03 -22.31
C SER A 241 0.47 -46.70 -22.76
N GLY A 242 0.26 -46.02 -23.91
CA GLY A 242 -1.06 -45.93 -24.59
C GLY A 242 -1.26 -44.72 -25.53
N GLU A 243 -0.80 -44.82 -26.78
CA GLU A 243 -0.83 -43.90 -27.94
C GLU A 243 -2.26 -43.72 -28.52
N GLN A 244 -2.76 -42.55 -29.01
CA GLN A 244 -2.52 -41.85 -30.30
C GLN A 244 -3.66 -40.78 -30.50
N PRO A 245 -3.75 -39.94 -31.57
CA PRO A 245 -2.89 -38.87 -32.12
C PRO A 245 -3.44 -37.43 -31.87
N ASP A 246 -2.56 -36.47 -32.16
CA ASP A 246 -2.61 -35.01 -31.99
C ASP A 246 -3.72 -34.26 -32.79
N PRO A 247 -4.24 -33.15 -32.22
CA PRO A 247 -4.37 -31.94 -33.01
C PRO A 247 -3.81 -30.71 -32.26
N THR A 248 -2.65 -30.24 -32.73
CA THR A 248 -2.12 -28.85 -32.64
C THR A 248 -1.88 -28.26 -31.24
N PRO A 249 -0.67 -27.74 -30.96
CA PRO A 249 -0.28 -27.33 -29.60
C PRO A 249 -1.01 -26.06 -29.16
N LYS A 250 -2.00 -26.24 -28.29
CA LYS A 250 -2.36 -25.21 -27.30
C LYS A 250 -1.20 -25.11 -26.32
N VAL A 251 -0.52 -23.97 -26.31
CA VAL A 251 0.52 -23.66 -25.32
C VAL A 251 -0.17 -23.48 -23.97
N ASN A 252 -0.31 -24.58 -23.22
CA ASN A 252 -0.70 -24.56 -21.81
C ASN A 252 0.51 -24.08 -20.99
N ASN A 253 0.47 -22.80 -20.59
CA ASN A 253 1.43 -22.24 -19.63
C ASN A 253 0.85 -22.36 -18.21
N ASP A 254 0.82 -23.57 -17.65
CA ASP A 254 0.38 -23.86 -16.28
C ASP A 254 1.39 -23.42 -15.20
N ALA A 255 2.44 -22.69 -15.57
CA ALA A 255 3.32 -22.05 -14.61
C ALA A 255 2.55 -20.95 -13.85
N PRO A 256 2.74 -20.82 -12.52
CA PRO A 256 2.13 -19.75 -11.75
C PRO A 256 2.61 -18.39 -12.26
N LEU A 257 1.69 -17.42 -12.35
CA LEU A 257 2.04 -16.04 -12.71
C LEU A 257 2.85 -15.41 -11.57
N ILE A 258 4.03 -14.89 -11.91
CA ILE A 258 4.91 -14.20 -10.95
C ILE A 258 4.91 -12.71 -11.29
N GLU A 259 4.57 -11.85 -10.33
CA GLU A 259 4.63 -10.40 -10.49
C GLU A 259 6.06 -9.95 -10.84
N VAL A 260 6.17 -9.15 -11.89
CA VAL A 260 7.41 -8.48 -12.28
C VAL A 260 7.36 -7.06 -11.74
N LEU A 261 8.24 -6.76 -10.79
CA LEU A 261 8.32 -5.44 -10.18
C LEU A 261 8.81 -4.41 -11.19
N SER A 262 8.13 -3.28 -11.23
CA SER A 262 8.56 -2.12 -12.01
C SER A 262 9.59 -1.31 -11.26
N ASN A 263 10.58 -0.80 -12.00
CA ASN A 263 11.59 0.12 -11.48
C ASN A 263 11.11 1.57 -11.57
N GLU A 264 10.42 1.91 -12.64
CA GLU A 264 9.95 3.27 -12.92
C GLU A 264 8.60 3.23 -13.64
N ILE A 265 7.76 4.23 -13.36
CA ILE A 265 6.52 4.46 -14.10
C ILE A 265 6.47 5.91 -14.57
N ASN A 266 6.39 6.09 -15.89
CA ASN A 266 6.29 7.37 -16.56
C ASN A 266 4.92 7.52 -17.23
N ALA A 267 4.55 8.74 -17.60
CA ALA A 267 3.37 9.00 -18.41
C ALA A 267 3.56 10.21 -19.30
N SER A 268 2.67 10.37 -20.28
CA SER A 268 2.56 11.58 -21.10
C SER A 268 2.44 12.84 -20.25
N SER A 269 1.63 12.76 -19.20
CA SER A 269 1.39 13.82 -18.22
C SER A 269 0.62 13.26 -17.03
N TYR A 270 0.35 14.12 -16.05
CA TYR A 270 -0.58 13.81 -14.97
C TYR A 270 -1.36 15.06 -14.54
N LEU A 271 -2.58 14.83 -14.04
CA LEU A 271 -3.46 15.85 -13.52
C LEU A 271 -3.10 16.16 -12.05
N SER A 272 -3.18 17.45 -11.70
CA SER A 272 -3.09 17.93 -10.32
C SER A 272 -4.20 18.95 -10.12
N THR A 273 -5.21 18.62 -9.31
CA THR A 273 -6.37 19.48 -9.05
C THR A 273 -6.94 19.18 -7.66
N ASP A 274 -7.61 20.15 -7.05
CA ASP A 274 -8.35 19.99 -5.79
C ASP A 274 -7.49 19.44 -4.63
N GLY A 275 -6.19 19.74 -4.64
CA GLY A 275 -5.23 19.24 -3.65
C GLY A 275 -4.79 17.79 -3.85
N PHE A 276 -5.21 17.13 -4.93
CA PHE A 276 -4.81 15.78 -5.32
C PHE A 276 -3.80 15.81 -6.48
N VAL A 277 -2.89 14.83 -6.48
CA VAL A 277 -1.89 14.62 -7.54
C VAL A 277 -2.06 13.21 -8.10
N TYR A 278 -2.54 13.11 -9.34
CA TYR A 278 -2.89 11.85 -10.01
C TYR A 278 -1.71 11.31 -10.84
N LYS A 279 -0.56 11.15 -10.18
CA LYS A 279 0.73 10.82 -10.81
C LYS A 279 0.81 9.36 -11.31
N PRO A 280 1.73 9.05 -12.25
CA PRO A 280 1.85 7.71 -12.83
C PRO A 280 2.11 6.61 -11.80
N ALA A 281 2.93 6.90 -10.80
CA ALA A 281 3.25 5.96 -9.73
C ALA A 281 2.05 5.52 -8.86
N ASN A 282 0.89 6.16 -9.00
CA ASN A 282 -0.32 5.71 -8.30
C ASN A 282 -0.85 4.38 -8.87
N VAL A 283 -0.50 3.99 -10.10
CA VAL A 283 -1.02 2.73 -10.68
C VAL A 283 -0.42 1.46 -10.07
N ASN A 284 0.70 1.55 -9.34
CA ASN A 284 1.37 0.39 -8.78
C ASN A 284 1.64 0.52 -7.27
N ASP A 285 0.98 1.46 -6.60
CA ASP A 285 1.18 1.71 -5.16
C ASP A 285 0.41 0.73 -4.25
N ASN A 286 -0.36 -0.19 -4.85
CA ASN A 286 -1.27 -1.14 -4.19
C ASN A 286 -2.42 -0.47 -3.43
N ASP A 287 -2.78 0.77 -3.77
CA ASP A 287 -3.94 1.47 -3.24
C ASP A 287 -4.87 1.90 -4.37
N LEU A 288 -5.96 1.16 -4.54
CA LEU A 288 -7.00 1.43 -5.54
C LEU A 288 -7.68 2.81 -5.34
N LYS A 289 -7.55 3.45 -4.18
CA LYS A 289 -8.03 4.81 -3.89
C LYS A 289 -7.15 5.91 -4.47
N THR A 290 -5.99 5.57 -5.02
CA THR A 290 -5.20 6.49 -5.85
C THR A 290 -5.21 6.03 -7.29
N TRP A 291 -5.07 6.98 -8.22
CA TRP A 291 -5.02 6.65 -9.63
C TRP A 291 -4.14 7.63 -10.39
N TRP A 292 -3.69 7.20 -11.56
CA TRP A 292 -3.15 8.08 -12.57
C TRP A 292 -4.30 8.64 -13.42
N SER A 293 -4.21 9.93 -13.70
CA SER A 293 -5.02 10.62 -14.69
C SER A 293 -4.12 11.54 -15.52
N PRO A 294 -4.14 11.47 -16.86
CA PRO A 294 -3.43 12.44 -17.69
C PRO A 294 -4.05 13.84 -17.53
N LYS A 295 -3.34 14.89 -17.94
CA LYS A 295 -3.96 16.21 -18.11
C LYS A 295 -5.10 16.12 -19.14
N ARG A 296 -6.14 16.93 -18.96
CA ARG A 296 -7.34 16.92 -19.82
C ARG A 296 -7.03 17.18 -21.29
N ASP A 297 -6.02 18.00 -21.58
CA ASP A 297 -5.62 18.31 -22.96
C ASP A 297 -4.83 17.17 -23.63
N ASP A 298 -4.24 16.26 -22.83
CA ASP A 298 -3.46 15.12 -23.31
C ASP A 298 -4.31 13.86 -23.49
N PHE A 299 -5.63 14.00 -23.52
CA PHE A 299 -6.57 12.88 -23.56
C PHE A 299 -6.35 11.95 -24.77
N SER A 300 -6.05 12.53 -25.93
CA SER A 300 -5.84 11.80 -27.19
C SER A 300 -4.41 11.28 -27.37
N THR A 301 -3.45 11.85 -26.64
CA THR A 301 -2.02 11.54 -26.69
C THR A 301 -1.55 10.76 -25.46
N ASN A 302 -2.49 10.34 -24.61
CA ASN A 302 -2.20 9.71 -23.33
C ASN A 302 -1.36 8.44 -23.48
N TRP A 303 -0.40 8.28 -22.57
CA TRP A 303 0.32 7.04 -22.39
C TRP A 303 0.83 6.92 -20.96
N LEU A 304 0.94 5.69 -20.48
CA LEU A 304 1.52 5.28 -19.21
C LEU A 304 2.56 4.20 -19.51
N GLN A 305 3.82 4.41 -19.12
CA GLN A 305 4.91 3.49 -19.38
C GLN A 305 5.41 2.88 -18.08
N VAL A 306 5.38 1.55 -17.99
CA VAL A 306 5.93 0.76 -16.89
C VAL A 306 7.25 0.17 -17.34
N ILE A 307 8.33 0.43 -16.61
CA ILE A 307 9.71 0.07 -16.97
C ILE A 307 10.26 -0.95 -15.98
N PHE A 308 10.97 -1.96 -16.48
CA PHE A 308 11.60 -3.03 -15.70
C PHE A 308 13.13 -2.88 -15.69
N ASP A 309 13.78 -3.43 -14.66
CA ASP A 309 15.25 -3.42 -14.52
C ASP A 309 15.95 -4.15 -15.67
N SER A 310 15.34 -5.23 -16.15
CA SER A 310 15.84 -6.05 -17.26
C SER A 310 14.72 -6.45 -18.22
N ALA A 311 15.07 -7.11 -19.33
CA ALA A 311 14.04 -7.66 -20.21
C ALA A 311 13.42 -8.89 -19.55
N GLU A 312 12.09 -8.87 -19.39
CA GLU A 312 11.34 -9.89 -18.68
C GLU A 312 10.29 -10.52 -19.61
N PRO A 313 10.04 -11.85 -19.53
CA PRO A 313 9.09 -12.55 -20.40
C PRO A 313 7.65 -12.33 -19.93
N ILE A 314 7.14 -11.11 -20.07
CA ILE A 314 5.79 -10.75 -19.62
C ILE A 314 4.74 -11.48 -20.45
N ARG A 315 3.81 -12.16 -19.78
CA ARG A 315 2.70 -12.90 -20.41
C ARG A 315 1.32 -12.54 -19.86
N ALA A 316 1.25 -11.75 -18.80
CA ALA A 316 -0.02 -11.23 -18.31
C ALA A 316 0.14 -9.85 -17.70
N ILE A 317 -0.98 -9.14 -17.60
CA ILE A 317 -1.11 -7.92 -16.81
C ILE A 317 -2.38 -7.96 -15.97
N GLU A 318 -2.37 -7.19 -14.89
CA GLU A 318 -3.57 -6.78 -14.17
C GLU A 318 -3.79 -5.29 -14.38
N VAL A 319 -5.03 -4.86 -14.60
CA VAL A 319 -5.40 -3.45 -14.75
C VAL A 319 -6.70 -3.14 -14.04
N HIS A 320 -6.74 -2.03 -13.31
CA HIS A 320 -8.00 -1.39 -12.92
C HIS A 320 -8.17 -0.07 -13.69
N GLY A 321 -9.10 -0.08 -14.64
CA GLY A 321 -9.37 1.02 -15.56
C GLY A 321 -10.38 2.03 -15.04
N GLY A 322 -10.26 2.48 -13.79
CA GLY A 322 -11.15 3.46 -13.19
C GLY A 322 -10.60 4.00 -11.88
N SER A 323 -11.29 4.98 -11.30
CA SER A 323 -11.04 5.43 -9.92
C SER A 323 -11.82 4.53 -8.95
N HIS A 324 -11.20 3.97 -7.93
CA HIS A 324 -11.91 3.18 -6.90
C HIS A 324 -11.80 3.88 -5.55
N TYR A 325 -12.79 4.70 -5.20
CA TYR A 325 -12.87 5.31 -3.87
C TYR A 325 -14.34 5.34 -3.44
N PRO A 326 -14.87 4.22 -2.90
CA PRO A 326 -16.31 4.05 -2.61
C PRO A 326 -16.83 5.02 -1.53
N ASP A 327 -15.93 5.55 -0.71
CA ASP A 327 -16.18 6.48 0.39
C ASP A 327 -15.52 7.85 0.15
N TYR A 328 -15.47 8.32 -1.11
CA TYR A 328 -14.83 9.60 -1.43
C TYR A 328 -15.53 10.76 -0.70
N PRO A 329 -14.78 11.66 -0.03
CA PRO A 329 -15.38 12.76 0.70
C PRO A 329 -16.33 13.59 -0.18
N LYS A 330 -17.55 13.81 0.31
CA LYS A 330 -18.63 14.57 -0.35
C LYS A 330 -19.26 13.94 -1.60
N HIS A 331 -18.68 12.89 -2.16
CA HIS A 331 -19.14 12.31 -3.43
C HIS A 331 -19.47 10.81 -3.36
N GLY A 332 -19.09 10.12 -2.28
CA GLY A 332 -19.37 8.69 -2.14
C GLY A 332 -18.57 7.90 -3.18
N ASP A 333 -19.20 6.94 -3.85
CA ASP A 333 -18.54 6.15 -4.87
C ASP A 333 -18.30 6.97 -6.14
N ILE A 334 -17.02 7.18 -6.46
CA ILE A 334 -16.59 7.95 -7.63
C ILE A 334 -16.27 7.10 -8.85
N PHE A 335 -16.44 5.76 -8.81
CA PHE A 335 -16.12 4.89 -9.95
C PHE A 335 -16.81 5.34 -11.23
N ARG A 336 -18.12 5.63 -11.15
CA ARG A 336 -18.89 6.10 -12.30
C ARG A 336 -18.72 7.59 -12.61
N MET A 337 -18.16 8.35 -11.68
CA MET A 337 -18.01 9.79 -11.83
C MET A 337 -16.89 10.17 -12.82
N ASN A 338 -15.94 9.27 -13.10
CA ASN A 338 -14.83 9.48 -14.03
C ASN A 338 -14.98 8.67 -15.34
N HIS A 339 -14.13 8.98 -16.32
CA HIS A 339 -13.98 8.13 -17.50
C HIS A 339 -13.23 6.85 -17.15
N ARG A 340 -13.89 5.72 -17.40
CA ARG A 340 -13.35 4.38 -17.13
C ARG A 340 -12.82 3.79 -18.41
N VAL A 341 -11.65 3.18 -18.38
CA VAL A 341 -11.00 2.60 -19.58
C VAL A 341 -11.88 1.50 -20.15
N LYS A 342 -12.20 1.60 -21.44
CA LYS A 342 -12.94 0.57 -22.20
C LYS A 342 -12.01 -0.24 -23.09
N THR A 343 -11.09 0.44 -23.78
CA THR A 343 -10.04 -0.21 -24.56
C THR A 343 -8.71 0.50 -24.38
N ALA A 344 -7.63 -0.27 -24.37
CA ALA A 344 -6.27 0.23 -24.36
C ALA A 344 -5.37 -0.63 -25.25
N THR A 345 -4.32 -0.01 -25.78
CA THR A 345 -3.23 -0.72 -26.47
C THR A 345 -2.04 -0.80 -25.55
N LEU A 346 -1.49 -1.99 -25.38
CA LEU A 346 -0.18 -2.24 -24.79
C LEU A 346 0.86 -2.27 -25.91
N GLU A 347 1.96 -1.55 -25.74
CA GLU A 347 3.10 -1.55 -26.65
C GLU A 347 4.35 -1.95 -25.87
N PHE A 348 5.08 -2.93 -26.40
CA PHE A 348 6.23 -3.55 -25.74
C PHE A 348 7.54 -3.04 -26.34
N SER A 349 8.67 -3.30 -25.69
CA SER A 349 9.97 -2.75 -26.12
C SER A 349 10.49 -3.30 -27.45
N ASP A 350 9.95 -4.43 -27.90
CA ASP A 350 10.19 -5.01 -29.22
C ASP A 350 9.30 -4.40 -30.32
N GLY A 351 8.46 -3.42 -29.99
CA GLY A 351 7.51 -2.77 -30.89
C GLY A 351 6.21 -3.56 -31.11
N SER A 352 6.09 -4.77 -30.56
CA SER A 352 4.87 -5.55 -30.63
C SER A 352 3.75 -4.86 -29.84
N LYS A 353 2.48 -5.15 -30.20
CA LYS A 353 1.30 -4.55 -29.56
C LYS A 353 0.27 -5.60 -29.14
N GLU A 354 -0.49 -5.31 -28.10
CA GLU A 354 -1.63 -6.10 -27.62
C GLU A 354 -2.80 -5.15 -27.37
N THR A 355 -4.03 -5.55 -27.68
CA THR A 355 -5.21 -4.70 -27.40
C THR A 355 -6.06 -5.38 -26.33
N ILE A 356 -6.30 -4.66 -25.24
CA ILE A 356 -7.15 -5.12 -24.14
C ILE A 356 -8.49 -4.38 -24.17
N ARG A 357 -9.55 -5.10 -23.81
CA ARG A 357 -10.89 -4.55 -23.65
C ARG A 357 -11.37 -4.87 -22.23
N LEU A 358 -11.54 -3.82 -21.44
CA LEU A 358 -12.01 -3.94 -20.06
C LEU A 358 -13.53 -3.96 -20.02
N LYS A 359 -14.08 -4.73 -19.08
CA LYS A 359 -15.49 -4.66 -18.67
C LYS A 359 -15.71 -3.41 -17.81
N ASP A 360 -16.91 -2.85 -17.85
CA ASP A 360 -17.31 -1.70 -17.03
C ASP A 360 -17.63 -2.14 -15.58
N ILE A 361 -16.61 -2.57 -14.84
CA ILE A 361 -16.73 -3.07 -13.46
C ILE A 361 -15.63 -2.46 -12.58
N ASP A 362 -15.97 -2.18 -11.32
CA ASP A 362 -15.05 -1.65 -10.30
C ASP A 362 -14.22 -2.78 -9.68
N ALA A 363 -13.38 -3.40 -10.50
CA ALA A 363 -12.56 -4.54 -10.11
C ALA A 363 -11.33 -4.67 -11.02
N VAL A 364 -10.20 -5.07 -10.44
CA VAL A 364 -8.98 -5.42 -11.18
C VAL A 364 -9.30 -6.53 -12.19
N GLN A 365 -8.83 -6.36 -13.42
CA GLN A 365 -9.03 -7.31 -14.52
C GLN A 365 -7.68 -7.81 -15.02
N GLU A 366 -7.59 -9.13 -15.22
CA GLU A 366 -6.40 -9.79 -15.73
C GLU A 366 -6.51 -10.03 -17.24
N PHE A 367 -5.40 -9.81 -17.95
CA PHE A 367 -5.28 -10.09 -19.37
C PHE A 367 -4.00 -10.89 -19.63
N GLN A 368 -4.15 -12.08 -20.21
CA GLN A 368 -3.03 -12.93 -20.62
C GLN A 368 -2.81 -12.84 -22.14
N PHE A 369 -1.56 -12.95 -22.56
CA PHE A 369 -1.14 -12.92 -23.96
C PHE A 369 0.13 -13.77 -24.15
N ARG A 370 0.55 -13.97 -25.41
CA ARG A 370 1.81 -14.68 -25.69
C ARG A 370 2.98 -13.98 -24.99
N PRO A 371 3.88 -14.70 -24.30
CA PRO A 371 5.01 -14.09 -23.60
C PRO A 371 5.84 -13.18 -24.52
N ARG A 372 6.19 -11.99 -24.02
CA ARG A 372 6.99 -10.99 -24.73
C ARG A 372 8.15 -10.60 -23.85
N ASN A 373 9.37 -10.83 -24.34
CA ASN A 373 10.57 -10.40 -23.63
C ASN A 373 10.71 -8.88 -23.76
N THR A 374 10.36 -8.14 -22.72
CA THR A 374 10.25 -6.68 -22.80
C THR A 374 10.91 -5.97 -21.63
N ARG A 375 11.46 -4.79 -21.87
CA ARG A 375 11.95 -3.87 -20.83
C ARG A 375 10.92 -2.85 -20.38
N TYR A 376 9.85 -2.68 -21.14
CA TYR A 376 8.77 -1.77 -20.78
C TYR A 376 7.43 -2.19 -21.38
N ILE A 377 6.35 -1.70 -20.79
CA ILE A 377 5.00 -1.76 -21.36
C ILE A 377 4.45 -0.34 -21.38
N ILE A 378 4.02 0.14 -22.55
CA ILE A 378 3.30 1.40 -22.69
C ILE A 378 1.82 1.08 -22.84
N LEU A 379 1.01 1.47 -21.87
CA LEU A 379 -0.45 1.47 -21.96
C LEU A 379 -0.92 2.80 -22.57
N LYS A 380 -1.67 2.73 -23.67
CA LYS A 380 -2.34 3.86 -24.33
C LYS A 380 -3.85 3.65 -24.28
N VAL A 381 -4.58 4.47 -23.54
CA VAL A 381 -6.05 4.41 -23.50
C VAL A 381 -6.60 4.89 -24.85
N LYS A 382 -7.50 4.09 -25.44
CA LYS A 382 -8.07 4.35 -26.77
C LYS A 382 -9.53 4.78 -26.70
N THR A 383 -10.33 4.10 -25.88
CA THR A 383 -11.73 4.44 -25.66
C THR A 383 -12.09 4.27 -24.20
N TRP A 384 -13.15 4.93 -23.76
CA TRP A 384 -13.62 4.92 -22.38
C TRP A 384 -15.14 4.74 -22.29
N TYR A 385 -15.61 4.30 -21.14
CA TYR A 385 -17.00 4.40 -20.74
C TYR A 385 -17.31 5.84 -20.27
N PRO A 386 -18.54 6.34 -20.52
CA PRO A 386 -18.91 7.70 -20.18
C PRO A 386 -18.91 7.92 -18.66
N SER A 387 -18.46 9.11 -18.27
CA SER A 387 -18.46 9.60 -16.90
C SER A 387 -19.80 10.25 -16.56
N GLU A 388 -20.20 10.18 -15.29
CA GLU A 388 -21.36 10.91 -14.78
C GLU A 388 -21.04 12.36 -14.38
N ARG A 389 -19.75 12.69 -14.15
CA ARG A 389 -19.36 14.01 -13.64
C ARG A 389 -18.08 14.58 -14.26
N TRP A 390 -16.94 13.95 -13.99
CA TRP A 390 -15.62 14.41 -14.42
C TRP A 390 -15.17 13.65 -15.66
N LYS A 391 -14.70 14.40 -16.66
CA LYS A 391 -14.20 13.84 -17.91
C LYS A 391 -12.72 13.43 -17.81
N ASP A 392 -12.31 12.90 -16.67
CA ASP A 392 -10.93 12.51 -16.40
C ASP A 392 -10.76 10.99 -16.61
N ILE A 393 -9.77 10.54 -17.37
CA ILE A 393 -9.42 9.11 -17.48
C ILE A 393 -8.75 8.70 -16.18
N CYS A 394 -9.12 7.52 -15.66
CA CYS A 394 -8.51 6.96 -14.46
C CYS A 394 -7.95 5.55 -14.73
N VAL A 395 -6.74 5.32 -14.24
CA VAL A 395 -6.17 3.98 -14.06
C VAL A 395 -5.64 3.91 -12.63
N SER A 396 -6.19 3.04 -11.79
CA SER A 396 -5.75 2.91 -10.38
C SER A 396 -4.88 1.69 -10.11
N HIS A 397 -4.77 0.77 -11.07
CA HIS A 397 -3.92 -0.41 -10.93
C HIS A 397 -3.33 -0.81 -12.28
N PHE A 398 -2.05 -1.13 -12.28
CA PHE A 398 -1.34 -1.77 -13.37
C PHE A 398 -0.18 -2.61 -12.83
N LYS A 399 -0.21 -3.92 -13.09
CA LYS A 399 0.89 -4.85 -12.79
C LYS A 399 1.16 -5.77 -13.96
N ALA A 400 2.39 -6.27 -14.07
CA ALA A 400 2.82 -7.18 -15.11
C ALA A 400 3.33 -8.48 -14.51
N PHE A 401 3.13 -9.59 -15.22
CA PHE A 401 3.42 -10.93 -14.72
C PHE A 401 4.10 -11.79 -15.79
N LYS A 402 4.99 -12.69 -15.33
CA LYS A 402 5.71 -13.65 -16.16
C LYS A 402 5.37 -15.10 -15.85
#